data_AF-A0A967SMP4-F1
#
_entry.id   AF-A0A967SMP4-F1
#
_cell.length_a   1.000
_cell.length_b   1.000
_cell.length_c   1.000
_cell.angle_alpha   90.00
_cell.angle_beta   90.00
_cell.angle_gamma   90.00
#
_symmetry.space_group_name_H-M   'P 1'
#
loop_
_entity.id
_entity.type
_entity.pdbx_description
1 polymer ?
#
loop_
_entity_poly.entity_id
_entity_poly.type
_entity_poly.pdbx_seq_one_letter_code
_entity_poly.pdbx_strand_id
1 'polypeptide(L)'
;RIARLLEEEVREEDTVARMGGDEFAILLDGVDDPSAPTHVAERIQERLRTPFRLRGHDVFASFSIGITLGGSEVREPEDLLRDADTAMYRAKELGPARYQIFDEAMHAHAISLLQLETDLRLALERDEFVVHYQPILDSESEALIGFEALVRWRHPKRGLLHPPAFIPIAEDSGLIVAL
;
A
#
# COMPACT_ATOMS: atom_id res chain seq x y z
N ARG A 1 12.01 -20.94 8.17
CA ARG A 1 13.15 -20.38 7.40
C ARG A 1 13.08 -18.86 7.39
N ILE A 2 11.93 -18.30 6.99
CA ILE A 2 11.66 -16.86 7.12
C ILE A 2 11.72 -16.39 8.59
N ALA A 3 11.00 -17.04 9.52
CA ALA A 3 11.05 -16.68 10.95
C ALA A 3 12.50 -16.61 11.49
N ARG A 4 13.29 -17.67 11.26
CA ARG A 4 14.72 -17.71 11.65
C ARG A 4 15.56 -16.59 11.00
N LEU A 5 15.31 -16.29 9.72
CA LEU A 5 16.00 -15.19 9.06
C LEU A 5 15.69 -13.86 9.76
N LEU A 6 14.43 -13.62 10.13
CA LEU A 6 14.05 -12.41 10.86
C LEU A 6 14.68 -12.37 12.25
N GLU A 7 14.71 -13.50 12.97
CA GLU A 7 15.39 -13.64 14.27
C GLU A 7 16.90 -13.34 14.16
N GLU A 8 17.56 -13.78 13.08
CA GLU A 8 18.99 -13.51 12.82
C GLU A 8 19.26 -12.04 12.43
N GLU A 9 18.24 -11.30 11.99
CA GLU A 9 18.38 -9.90 11.60
C GLU A 9 18.13 -8.90 12.74
N VAL A 10 17.67 -9.35 13.90
CA VAL A 10 17.41 -8.50 15.07
C VAL A 10 18.36 -8.84 16.24
N ARG A 11 18.36 -8.01 17.28
CA ARG A 11 19.17 -8.24 18.49
C ARG A 11 18.46 -9.22 19.44
N GLU A 12 19.18 -9.75 20.43
CA GLU A 12 18.59 -10.72 21.38
C GLU A 12 17.48 -10.10 22.24
N GLU A 13 17.54 -8.79 22.50
CA GLU A 13 16.51 -8.03 23.21
C GLU A 13 15.27 -7.70 22.36
N ASP A 14 15.40 -7.75 21.03
CA ASP A 14 14.32 -7.46 20.10
C ASP A 14 13.38 -8.67 19.98
N THR A 15 12.09 -8.43 19.73
CA THR A 15 11.09 -9.50 19.64
C THR A 15 10.59 -9.68 18.22
N VAL A 16 10.62 -10.91 17.72
CA VAL A 16 9.98 -11.31 16.45
C VAL A 16 8.77 -12.18 16.74
N ALA A 17 7.62 -11.81 16.19
CA ALA A 17 6.37 -12.56 16.30
C ALA A 17 5.76 -12.83 14.92
N ARG A 18 5.07 -13.96 14.78
CA ARG A 18 4.23 -14.23 13.59
C ARG A 18 2.78 -13.96 13.96
N MET A 19 2.18 -12.99 13.30
CA MET A 19 0.81 -12.54 13.61
C MET A 19 -0.25 -13.48 13.04
N GLY A 20 0.05 -14.10 11.89
CA GLY A 20 -0.84 -15.00 11.18
C GLY A 20 -0.41 -15.10 9.71
N GLY A 21 -0.80 -16.15 8.99
CA GLY A 21 -0.50 -16.25 7.56
C GLY A 21 0.99 -16.02 7.21
N ASP A 22 1.26 -15.07 6.32
CA ASP A 22 2.58 -14.60 5.92
C ASP A 22 3.06 -13.32 6.66
N GLU A 23 2.33 -12.90 7.70
CA GLU A 23 2.57 -11.66 8.44
C GLU A 23 3.45 -11.88 9.68
N PHE A 24 4.42 -10.97 9.84
CA PHE A 24 5.35 -10.94 10.96
C PHE A 24 5.39 -9.53 11.56
N ALA A 25 5.55 -9.47 12.88
CA ALA A 25 5.79 -8.24 13.62
C ALA A 25 7.17 -8.29 14.26
N ILE A 26 7.87 -7.16 14.26
CA ILE A 26 9.17 -6.98 14.90
C ILE A 26 9.06 -5.80 15.85
N LEU A 27 9.34 -6.03 17.13
CA LEU A 27 9.46 -5.01 18.15
C LEU A 27 10.95 -4.78 18.42
N LEU A 28 11.42 -3.58 18.11
CA LEU A 28 12.77 -3.15 18.46
C LEU A 28 12.71 -2.42 19.80
N ASP A 29 13.36 -2.97 20.82
CA ASP A 29 13.37 -2.37 22.16
C ASP A 29 14.62 -1.49 22.36
N GLY A 30 14.53 -0.49 23.23
CA GLY A 30 15.65 0.39 23.57
C GLY A 30 16.29 1.08 22.36
N VAL A 31 15.47 1.62 21.45
CA VAL A 31 15.96 2.31 20.25
C VAL A 31 16.42 3.73 20.59
N ASP A 32 17.71 3.92 20.79
CA ASP A 32 18.33 5.24 21.00
C ASP A 32 18.55 6.03 19.69
N ASP A 33 18.74 5.31 18.58
CA ASP A 33 18.97 5.87 17.25
C ASP A 33 17.68 5.75 16.41
N PRO A 34 17.03 6.88 16.04
CA PRO A 34 15.83 6.89 15.21
C PRO A 34 16.00 6.21 13.84
N SER A 35 17.23 6.01 13.36
CA SER A 35 17.52 5.31 12.10
C SER A 35 17.67 3.79 12.24
N ALA A 36 17.72 3.25 13.47
CA ALA A 36 17.88 1.81 13.68
C ALA A 36 16.75 0.98 13.04
N PRO A 37 15.46 1.37 13.10
CA PRO A 37 14.39 0.61 12.46
C PRO A 37 14.53 0.55 10.94
N THR A 38 14.98 1.63 10.30
CA THR A 38 15.23 1.64 8.86
C THR A 38 16.39 0.75 8.47
N HIS A 39 17.48 0.73 9.26
CA HIS A 39 18.61 -0.17 9.01
C HIS A 39 18.23 -1.65 9.15
N VAL A 40 17.39 -2.00 10.12
CA VAL A 40 16.86 -3.37 10.27
C VAL A 40 16.01 -3.75 9.05
N ALA A 41 15.12 -2.86 8.61
CA ALA A 41 14.30 -3.08 7.43
C ALA A 41 15.15 -3.30 6.17
N GLU A 42 16.15 -2.44 5.92
CA GLU A 42 17.08 -2.55 4.78
C GLU A 42 17.84 -3.89 4.78
N ARG A 43 18.34 -4.31 5.94
CA ARG A 43 19.04 -5.60 6.10
C ARG A 43 18.14 -6.79 5.79
N ILE A 44 16.90 -6.79 6.31
CA ILE A 44 15.91 -7.82 6.02
C ILE A 44 15.65 -7.88 4.50
N GLN A 45 15.51 -6.74 3.84
CA GLN A 45 15.31 -6.70 2.39
C GLN A 45 16.50 -7.23 1.60
N GLU A 46 17.71 -6.86 1.99
CA GLU A 46 18.93 -7.36 1.35
C GLU A 46 19.03 -8.89 1.46
N ARG A 47 18.70 -9.45 2.63
CA ARG A 47 18.67 -10.90 2.83
C ARG A 47 17.67 -11.62 1.93
N LEU A 48 16.51 -10.99 1.68
CA LEU A 48 15.44 -11.56 0.87
C LEU A 48 15.72 -11.50 -0.63
N ARG A 49 16.71 -10.73 -1.09
CA ARG A 49 17.15 -10.75 -2.49
C ARG A 49 17.76 -12.09 -2.90
N THR A 50 18.29 -12.85 -1.94
CA THR A 50 18.84 -14.18 -2.23
C THR A 50 17.72 -15.22 -2.23
N PRO A 51 17.58 -16.04 -3.29
CA PRO A 51 16.50 -17.02 -3.36
C PRO A 51 16.65 -18.15 -2.33
N PHE A 52 15.52 -18.65 -1.88
CA PHE A 52 15.45 -19.82 -1.01
C PHE A 52 15.39 -21.08 -1.86
N ARG A 53 16.37 -21.97 -1.67
CA ARG A 53 16.30 -23.31 -2.26
C ARG A 53 15.27 -24.17 -1.53
N LEU A 54 14.15 -24.49 -2.17
CA LEU A 54 13.07 -25.31 -1.64
C LEU A 54 12.79 -26.48 -2.59
N ARG A 55 13.00 -27.72 -2.11
CA ARG A 55 12.80 -28.95 -2.92
C ARG A 55 13.52 -28.93 -4.27
N GLY A 56 14.70 -28.30 -4.35
CA GLY A 56 15.49 -28.21 -5.57
C GLY A 56 15.17 -27.01 -6.48
N HIS A 57 14.14 -26.23 -6.16
CA HIS A 57 13.78 -25.00 -6.88
C HIS A 57 14.23 -23.76 -6.11
N ASP A 58 14.60 -22.72 -6.84
CA ASP A 58 14.88 -21.40 -6.28
C ASP A 58 13.58 -20.61 -6.17
N VAL A 59 13.24 -20.19 -4.96
CA VAL A 59 12.03 -19.41 -4.64
C VAL A 59 12.43 -18.03 -4.17
N PHE A 60 11.93 -17.00 -4.83
CA PHE A 60 12.13 -15.61 -4.43
C PHE A 60 10.99 -15.17 -3.50
N ALA A 61 11.32 -14.44 -2.44
CA ALA A 61 10.35 -13.83 -1.55
C ALA A 61 10.74 -12.37 -1.33
N SER A 62 9.74 -11.53 -1.05
CA SER A 62 9.93 -10.12 -0.73
C SER A 62 9.02 -9.74 0.42
N PHE A 63 9.44 -8.79 1.24
CA PHE A 63 8.58 -8.16 2.23
C PHE A 63 8.30 -6.70 1.89
N SER A 64 7.03 -6.32 2.07
CA SER A 64 6.64 -4.94 2.30
C SER A 64 6.65 -4.70 3.80
N ILE A 65 7.36 -3.68 4.27
CA ILE A 65 7.60 -3.45 5.70
C ILE A 65 6.98 -2.11 6.10
N GLY A 66 6.15 -2.10 7.14
CA GLY A 66 5.67 -0.88 7.77
C GLY A 66 6.39 -0.65 9.09
N ILE A 67 6.84 0.58 9.32
CA ILE A 67 7.59 0.96 10.51
C ILE A 67 6.81 2.05 11.23
N THR A 68 6.53 1.87 12.51
CA THR A 68 6.10 2.97 13.39
C THR A 68 7.13 3.13 14.50
N LEU A 69 7.35 4.36 14.94
CA LEU A 69 8.22 4.64 16.08
C LEU A 69 7.35 4.82 17.31
N GLY A 70 7.65 4.16 18.43
CA GLY A 70 7.07 4.48 19.72
C GLY A 70 7.52 5.88 20.16
N GLY A 71 6.58 6.76 20.45
CA GLY A 71 6.87 8.16 20.84
C GLY A 71 6.87 8.32 22.37
N SER A 72 7.19 9.52 22.85
CA SER A 72 7.06 9.88 24.28
C SER A 72 5.61 10.02 24.75
N GLU A 73 4.66 10.02 23.82
CA GLU A 73 3.24 10.01 24.13
C GLU A 73 2.78 8.59 24.48
N VAL A 74 1.97 8.48 25.53
CA VAL A 74 1.37 7.20 25.94
C VAL A 74 0.40 6.78 24.84
N ARG A 75 0.83 5.79 24.03
CA ARG A 75 0.00 5.14 23.01
C ARG A 75 -0.34 3.72 23.45
N GLU A 76 -1.54 3.28 23.13
CA GLU A 76 -1.92 1.90 23.34
C GLU A 76 -1.20 0.99 22.31
N PRO A 77 -0.84 -0.25 22.66
CA PRO A 77 -0.18 -1.17 21.73
C PRO A 77 -0.96 -1.37 20.42
N GLU A 78 -2.29 -1.33 20.48
CA GLU A 78 -3.17 -1.45 19.32
C GLU A 78 -2.97 -0.30 18.32
N ASP A 79 -2.68 0.92 18.80
CA ASP A 79 -2.42 2.06 17.92
C ASP A 79 -1.11 1.90 17.16
N LEU A 80 -0.04 1.42 17.83
CA LEU A 80 1.25 1.17 17.17
C LEU A 80 1.12 0.08 16.10
N LEU A 81 0.39 -0.99 16.39
CA LEU A 81 0.16 -2.06 15.42
C LEU A 81 -0.62 -1.53 14.21
N ARG A 82 -1.68 -0.73 14.43
CA ARG A 82 -2.46 -0.10 13.35
C ARG A 82 -1.61 0.84 12.48
N ASP A 83 -0.76 1.64 13.11
CA ASP A 83 0.11 2.60 12.41
C ASP A 83 1.17 1.87 11.57
N ALA A 84 1.80 0.82 12.13
CA ALA A 84 2.73 -0.03 11.39
C ALA A 84 2.05 -0.74 10.21
N ASP A 85 0.84 -1.27 10.41
CA ASP A 85 0.06 -1.91 9.35
C ASP A 85 -0.31 -0.92 8.23
N THR A 86 -0.70 0.31 8.60
CA THR A 86 -0.97 1.39 7.65
C THR A 86 0.25 1.70 6.79
N ALA A 87 1.43 1.83 7.40
CA ALA A 87 2.68 2.06 6.68
C ALA A 87 3.04 0.86 5.79
N MET A 88 2.81 -0.37 6.26
CA MET A 88 3.06 -1.59 5.47
C MET A 88 2.15 -1.64 4.24
N TYR A 89 0.88 -1.28 4.38
CA TYR A 89 -0.05 -1.20 3.27
C TYR A 89 0.43 -0.17 2.24
N ARG A 90 0.85 1.02 2.69
CA ARG A 90 1.45 2.03 1.82
C ARG A 90 2.71 1.53 1.10
N ALA A 91 3.53 0.73 1.78
CA ALA A 91 4.67 0.06 1.17
C ALA A 91 4.25 -0.94 0.09
N LYS A 92 3.12 -1.65 0.24
CA LYS A 92 2.57 -2.52 -0.82
C LYS A 92 2.11 -1.72 -2.04
N GLU A 93 1.39 -0.62 -1.85
CA GLU A 93 0.89 0.24 -2.95
C GLU A 93 2.01 0.83 -3.81
N LEU A 94 3.10 1.27 -3.17
CA LEU A 94 4.26 1.81 -3.87
C LEU A 94 5.11 0.71 -4.57
N GLY A 95 4.75 -0.56 -4.40
CA GLY A 95 5.37 -1.74 -5.00
C GLY A 95 6.12 -2.61 -4.00
N PRO A 96 6.24 -3.93 -4.25
CA PRO A 96 6.84 -4.87 -3.31
C PRO A 96 8.32 -4.58 -3.02
N ALA A 97 8.85 -5.19 -1.95
CA ALA A 97 10.25 -5.08 -1.54
C ALA A 97 10.69 -3.64 -1.16
N ARG A 98 9.86 -2.92 -0.40
CA ARG A 98 10.22 -1.63 0.24
C ARG A 98 9.72 -1.53 1.67
N TYR A 99 10.22 -0.54 2.39
CA TYR A 99 9.66 -0.14 3.67
C TYR A 99 9.01 1.25 3.58
N GLN A 100 8.13 1.55 4.52
CA GLN A 100 7.60 2.89 4.77
C GLN A 100 7.60 3.16 6.27
N ILE A 101 7.93 4.39 6.65
CA ILE A 101 7.78 4.87 8.03
C ILE A 101 6.43 5.56 8.11
N PHE A 102 5.65 5.18 9.11
CA PHE A 102 4.38 5.82 9.40
C PHE A 102 4.57 7.30 9.67
N ASP A 103 3.75 8.10 9.00
CA ASP A 103 3.48 9.48 9.38
C ASP A 103 1.97 9.68 9.50
N GLU A 104 1.52 10.70 10.24
CA GLU A 104 0.10 10.97 10.44
C GLU A 104 -0.65 11.24 9.12
N ALA A 105 0.05 11.74 8.09
CA ALA A 105 -0.55 11.95 6.78
C ALA A 105 -0.86 10.62 6.07
N MET A 106 -0.09 9.54 6.33
CA MET A 106 -0.40 8.18 5.87
C MET A 106 -1.69 7.66 6.49
N HIS A 107 -1.92 7.88 7.79
CA HIS A 107 -3.18 7.49 8.44
C HIS A 107 -4.39 8.22 7.83
N ALA A 108 -4.28 9.54 7.68
CA ALA A 108 -5.31 10.34 7.03
C ALA A 108 -5.55 9.89 5.58
N HIS A 109 -4.49 9.53 4.86
CA HIS A 109 -4.59 9.01 3.50
C HIS A 109 -5.29 7.65 3.45
N ALA A 110 -4.93 6.71 4.32
CA ALA A 110 -5.56 5.39 4.39
C ALA A 110 -7.06 5.48 4.72
N ILE A 111 -7.44 6.33 5.68
CA ILE A 111 -8.85 6.61 5.97
C ILE A 111 -9.56 7.20 4.73
N SER A 112 -8.92 8.15 4.05
CA SER A 112 -9.49 8.77 2.84
C SER A 112 -9.69 7.76 1.71
N LEU A 113 -8.78 6.78 1.56
CA LEU A 113 -8.90 5.69 0.57
C LEU A 113 -10.04 4.74 0.91
N LEU A 114 -10.16 4.29 2.16
CA LEU A 114 -11.28 3.44 2.61
C LEU A 114 -12.64 4.12 2.41
N GLN A 115 -12.70 5.42 2.71
CA GLN A 115 -13.89 6.23 2.43
C GLN A 115 -14.18 6.30 0.93
N LEU A 116 -13.15 6.50 0.10
CA LEU A 116 -13.31 6.59 -1.33
C LEU A 116 -13.72 5.25 -1.97
N GLU A 117 -13.24 4.12 -1.46
CA GLU A 117 -13.71 2.77 -1.87
C GLU A 117 -15.18 2.57 -1.51
N THR A 118 -15.58 2.96 -0.30
CA THR A 118 -16.98 2.90 0.14
C THR A 118 -17.86 3.77 -0.76
N ASP A 119 -17.43 5.00 -1.03
CA ASP A 119 -18.13 5.93 -1.91
C ASP A 119 -18.19 5.39 -3.35
N LEU A 120 -17.12 4.75 -3.84
CA LEU A 120 -17.05 4.14 -5.18
C LEU A 120 -18.08 3.02 -5.34
N ARG A 121 -18.23 2.18 -4.31
CA ARG A 121 -19.25 1.11 -4.30
C ARG A 121 -20.67 1.69 -4.38
N LEU A 122 -20.94 2.76 -3.65
CA LEU A 122 -22.24 3.44 -3.67
C LEU A 122 -22.47 4.17 -5.01
N ALA A 123 -21.41 4.74 -5.60
CA ALA A 123 -21.47 5.48 -6.85
C ALA A 123 -21.94 4.61 -8.03
N LEU A 124 -21.55 3.34 -8.04
CA LEU A 124 -22.01 2.34 -9.02
C LEU A 124 -23.53 2.10 -8.95
N GLU A 125 -24.11 2.19 -7.75
CA GLU A 125 -25.57 2.03 -7.55
C GLU A 125 -26.35 3.34 -7.78
N ARG A 126 -25.66 4.48 -7.78
CA ARG A 126 -26.27 5.83 -7.77
C ARG A 126 -26.11 6.60 -9.08
N ASP A 127 -25.66 5.93 -10.15
CA ASP A 127 -25.41 6.54 -11.46
C ASP A 127 -24.52 7.80 -11.39
N GLU A 128 -23.51 7.79 -10.52
CA GLU A 128 -22.61 8.93 -10.32
C GLU A 128 -21.49 9.00 -11.36
N PHE A 129 -21.36 7.98 -12.22
CA PHE A 129 -20.39 7.94 -13.31
C PHE A 129 -20.92 8.57 -14.59
N VAL A 130 -20.03 9.25 -15.31
CA VAL A 130 -20.33 9.84 -16.62
C VAL A 130 -19.21 9.61 -17.61
N VAL A 131 -19.57 9.62 -18.88
CA VAL A 131 -18.62 9.54 -19.98
C VAL A 131 -18.40 10.92 -20.56
N HIS A 132 -17.15 11.37 -20.56
CA HIS A 132 -16.71 12.50 -21.37
C HIS A 132 -16.09 11.98 -22.67
N TYR A 133 -16.19 12.76 -23.75
CA TYR A 133 -15.66 12.36 -25.06
C TYR A 133 -14.52 13.30 -25.45
N GLN A 134 -13.35 12.73 -25.77
CA GLN A 134 -12.23 13.49 -26.31
C GLN A 134 -12.13 13.21 -27.83
N PRO A 135 -12.15 14.24 -28.69
CA PRO A 135 -12.05 14.04 -30.14
C PRO A 135 -10.66 13.51 -30.51
N ILE A 136 -10.63 12.59 -31.46
CA ILE A 136 -9.43 12.07 -32.11
C ILE A 136 -9.39 12.65 -33.52
N LEU A 137 -8.31 13.35 -33.84
CA LEU A 137 -8.09 13.97 -35.13
C LEU A 137 -7.04 13.19 -35.93
N ASP A 138 -7.24 13.10 -37.23
CA ASP A 138 -6.22 12.63 -38.16
C ASP A 138 -5.05 13.62 -38.19
N SER A 139 -3.81 13.14 -38.10
CA SER A 139 -2.64 14.01 -37.95
C SER A 139 -2.23 14.74 -39.23
N GLU A 140 -2.61 14.23 -40.40
CA GLU A 140 -2.26 14.85 -41.69
C GLU A 140 -3.34 15.85 -42.15
N SER A 141 -4.61 15.46 -42.01
CA SER A 141 -5.77 16.22 -42.51
C SER A 141 -6.47 17.05 -41.45
N GLU A 142 -6.13 16.88 -40.17
CA GLU A 142 -6.85 17.43 -39.00
C GLU A 142 -8.34 17.07 -38.94
N ALA A 143 -8.79 16.11 -39.77
CA ALA A 143 -10.17 15.68 -39.82
C ALA A 143 -10.54 14.92 -38.54
N LEU A 144 -11.76 15.13 -38.04
CA LEU A 144 -12.31 14.36 -36.92
C LEU A 144 -12.55 12.91 -37.35
N ILE A 145 -11.82 11.97 -36.74
CA ILE A 145 -11.88 10.53 -37.07
C ILE A 145 -12.51 9.67 -35.98
N GLY A 146 -12.74 10.23 -34.79
CA GLY A 146 -13.41 9.51 -33.72
C GLY A 146 -13.43 10.25 -32.40
N PHE A 147 -13.83 9.53 -31.35
CA PHE A 147 -13.80 10.00 -29.98
C PHE A 147 -13.31 8.90 -29.04
N GLU A 148 -12.50 9.27 -28.05
CA GLU A 148 -12.20 8.44 -26.89
C GLU A 148 -13.24 8.68 -25.80
N ALA A 149 -13.84 7.59 -25.29
CA ALA A 149 -14.76 7.62 -24.17
C ALA A 149 -13.98 7.56 -22.85
N LEU A 150 -14.11 8.60 -22.04
CA LEU A 150 -13.34 8.80 -20.82
C LEU A 150 -14.28 8.89 -19.62
N VAL A 151 -14.26 7.88 -18.75
CA VAL A 151 -15.05 7.86 -17.53
C VAL A 151 -14.66 9.01 -16.58
N ARG A 152 -15.64 9.61 -15.92
CA ARG A 152 -15.49 10.57 -14.82
C ARG A 152 -16.48 10.21 -13.74
N TRP A 153 -16.13 10.53 -12.51
CA TRP A 153 -17.02 10.32 -11.37
C TRP A 153 -17.50 11.66 -10.83
N ARG A 154 -18.81 11.90 -10.87
CA ARG A 154 -19.47 13.05 -10.24
C ARG A 154 -19.70 12.78 -8.76
N HIS A 155 -18.63 12.79 -7.99
CA HIS A 155 -18.69 12.54 -6.55
C HIS A 155 -19.46 13.66 -5.82
N PRO A 156 -20.43 13.35 -4.94
CA PRO A 156 -21.32 14.34 -4.32
C PRO A 156 -20.61 15.40 -3.46
N LYS A 157 -19.54 15.00 -2.76
CA LYS A 157 -18.72 15.89 -1.92
C LYS A 157 -17.45 16.41 -2.60
N ARG A 158 -16.77 15.57 -3.40
CA ARG A 158 -15.45 15.88 -3.98
C ARG A 158 -15.53 16.51 -5.39
N GLY A 159 -16.73 16.59 -5.98
CA GLY A 159 -16.92 17.12 -7.33
C GLY A 159 -16.55 16.11 -8.42
N LEU A 160 -16.11 16.61 -9.58
CA LEU A 160 -15.75 15.75 -10.71
C LEU A 160 -14.35 15.16 -10.51
N LEU A 161 -14.28 13.85 -10.27
CA LEU A 161 -13.03 13.11 -10.16
C LEU A 161 -12.63 12.49 -11.51
N HIS A 162 -11.33 12.48 -11.75
CA HIS A 162 -10.71 11.91 -12.95
C HIS A 162 -10.21 10.48 -12.69
N PRO A 163 -10.04 9.65 -13.74
CA PRO A 163 -9.70 8.22 -13.60
C PRO A 163 -8.57 7.90 -12.61
N PRO A 164 -7.41 8.62 -12.60
CA PRO A 164 -6.32 8.28 -11.68
C PRO A 164 -6.68 8.36 -10.18
N ALA A 165 -7.74 9.08 -9.82
CA ALA A 165 -8.17 9.21 -8.44
C ALA A 165 -8.96 8.00 -7.92
N PHE A 166 -9.54 7.18 -8.79
CA PHE A 166 -10.46 6.10 -8.38
C PHE A 166 -10.28 4.78 -9.13
N ILE A 167 -9.67 4.76 -10.31
CA ILE A 167 -9.41 3.52 -11.06
C ILE A 167 -8.51 2.56 -10.28
N PRO A 168 -7.38 2.97 -9.66
CA PRO A 168 -6.56 2.03 -8.89
C PRO A 168 -7.34 1.35 -7.75
N ILE A 169 -8.20 2.11 -7.08
CA ILE A 169 -9.05 1.58 -6.00
C ILE A 169 -10.08 0.60 -6.56
N ALA A 170 -10.66 0.89 -7.73
CA ALA A 170 -11.58 -0.01 -8.40
C ALA A 170 -10.90 -1.33 -8.81
N GLU A 171 -9.65 -1.27 -9.26
CA GLU A 171 -8.84 -2.44 -9.61
C GLU A 171 -8.53 -3.30 -8.38
N ASP A 172 -8.01 -2.69 -7.31
CA ASP A 172 -7.62 -3.38 -6.07
C ASP A 172 -8.83 -4.01 -5.34
N SER A 173 -9.99 -3.34 -5.37
CA SER A 173 -11.23 -3.82 -4.75
C SER A 173 -12.05 -4.76 -5.64
N GLY A 174 -11.65 -4.96 -6.90
CA GLY A 174 -12.39 -5.73 -7.90
C GLY A 174 -13.66 -5.05 -8.43
N LEU A 175 -13.94 -3.81 -8.03
CA LEU A 175 -15.09 -3.01 -8.52
C LEU A 175 -14.92 -2.58 -9.99
N ILE A 176 -13.71 -2.66 -10.55
CA ILE A 176 -13.42 -2.28 -11.94
C ILE A 176 -14.27 -3.01 -12.98
N VAL A 177 -14.76 -4.21 -12.66
CA VAL A 177 -15.62 -5.00 -13.57
C VAL A 177 -17.05 -4.44 -13.64
N ALA A 178 -17.51 -3.80 -12.57
CA ALA A 178 -18.85 -3.23 -12.48
C ALA A 178 -18.94 -1.78 -12.99
N LEU A 179 -17.80 -1.10 -13.08
CA LEU A 179 -17.64 0.26 -13.61
C LEU A 179 -17.73 0.29 -15.13
#